data_AF-A0A6G3RWL4-F1
#
_entry.id   AF-A0A6G3RWL4-F1
#
_cell.length_a   1.000
_cell.length_b   1.000
_cell.length_c   1.000
_cell.angle_alpha   90.00
_cell.angle_beta   90.00
_cell.angle_gamma   90.00
#
_symmetry.space_group_name_H-M   'P 1'
#
loop_
_entity.id
_entity.type
_entity.pdbx_description
1 polymer ?
#
loop_
_entity_poly.entity_id
_entity_poly.type
_entity_poly.pdbx_seq_one_letter_code
_entity_poly.pdbx_strand_id
1 'polypeptide(L)'
;MKGVAFPAWQGRHYVTLAELLVRLGSFGLDLTWRVECDEIVDPRCVEMEGQSADAGMDTLTLLSLTTPFLQLIDAEARGFAGDSLVVVLTEVDSSWWDVRAVDERVLSELRHHYPGAEDL
;
A
#
# COMPACT_ATOMS: atom_id res chain seq x y z
N MET A 1 -11.07 -4.34 -10.41
CA MET A 1 -11.10 -3.58 -9.13
C MET A 1 -11.53 -2.17 -9.44
N LYS A 2 -12.21 -1.50 -8.50
CA LYS A 2 -12.36 -0.04 -8.54
C LYS A 2 -11.20 0.59 -7.79
N GLY A 3 -10.97 1.89 -7.94
CA GLY A 3 -9.93 2.56 -7.20
C GLY A 3 -10.30 3.95 -6.70
N VAL A 4 -9.46 4.44 -5.80
CA VAL A 4 -9.43 5.81 -5.34
C VAL A 4 -8.00 6.33 -5.39
N ALA A 5 -7.83 7.59 -5.74
CA ALA A 5 -6.55 8.30 -5.67
C ALA A 5 -6.63 9.42 -4.64
N PHE A 6 -5.55 9.63 -3.89
CA PHE A 6 -5.46 10.77 -2.96
C PHE A 6 -4.00 11.23 -2.82
N PRO A 7 -3.77 12.50 -2.41
CA PRO A 7 -2.41 12.99 -2.19
C PRO A 7 -1.68 12.16 -1.13
N ALA A 8 -0.45 11.76 -1.44
CA ALA A 8 0.43 11.09 -0.49
C ALA A 8 0.82 12.01 0.68
N TRP A 9 0.68 13.32 0.51
CA TRP A 9 0.94 14.31 1.55
C TRP A 9 -0.35 14.91 2.12
N GLN A 10 -0.58 14.73 3.42
CA GLN A 10 -1.62 15.37 4.20
C GLN A 10 -0.99 16.54 4.99
N GLY A 11 -0.82 17.67 4.31
CA GLY A 11 -0.11 18.83 4.83
C GLY A 11 1.40 18.57 4.92
N ARG A 12 1.93 18.31 6.11
CA ARG A 12 3.35 17.97 6.35
C ARG A 12 3.60 16.49 6.59
N HIS A 13 2.52 15.71 6.61
CA HIS A 13 2.55 14.29 6.91
C HIS A 13 2.51 13.49 5.61
N TYR A 14 3.48 12.62 5.39
CA TYR A 14 3.44 11.66 4.30
C TYR A 14 2.69 10.41 4.76
N VAL A 15 1.63 10.06 4.04
CA VAL A 15 0.86 8.83 4.26
C VAL A 15 1.73 7.66 3.84
N THR A 16 2.22 6.91 4.81
CA THR A 16 3.12 5.77 4.55
C THR A 16 2.37 4.52 4.10
N LEU A 17 3.11 3.59 3.47
CA LEU A 17 2.60 2.23 3.21
C LEU A 17 2.10 1.57 4.52
N ALA A 18 2.79 1.77 5.64
CA ALA A 18 2.39 1.26 6.95
C ALA A 18 0.98 1.75 7.35
N GLU A 19 0.69 3.04 7.15
CA GLU A 19 -0.62 3.60 7.45
C GLU A 19 -1.71 3.01 6.58
N LEU A 20 -1.45 2.84 5.28
CA LEU A 20 -2.41 2.21 4.38
C LEU A 20 -2.71 0.77 4.82
N LEU A 21 -1.68 -0.02 5.14
CA LEU A 21 -1.85 -1.39 5.62
C LEU A 21 -2.69 -1.46 6.90
N VAL A 22 -2.46 -0.54 7.86
CA VAL A 22 -3.28 -0.43 9.06
C VAL A 22 -4.73 -0.07 8.73
N ARG A 23 -4.96 0.81 7.75
CA ARG A 23 -6.30 1.23 7.31
C ARG A 23 -7.08 0.13 6.61
N LEU A 24 -6.41 -0.86 6.01
CA LEU A 24 -7.09 -2.05 5.49
C LEU A 24 -7.76 -2.86 6.61
N GLY A 25 -7.33 -2.70 7.87
CA GLY A 25 -7.92 -3.37 9.01
C GLY A 25 -7.95 -4.90 8.81
N SER A 26 -9.07 -5.53 9.17
CA SER A 26 -9.21 -6.99 9.05
C SER A 26 -9.14 -7.50 7.62
N PHE A 27 -9.43 -6.67 6.62
CA PHE A 27 -9.32 -7.06 5.21
C PHE A 27 -7.86 -7.32 4.82
N GLY A 28 -6.92 -6.54 5.39
CA GLY A 28 -5.50 -6.65 5.08
C GLY A 28 -4.79 -7.78 5.82
N LEU A 29 -5.29 -8.27 6.96
CA LEU A 29 -4.52 -9.14 7.86
C LEU A 29 -4.14 -10.49 7.25
N ASP A 30 -5.06 -11.12 6.52
CA ASP A 30 -4.87 -12.46 5.96
C ASP A 30 -4.33 -12.43 4.51
N LEU A 31 -3.80 -11.29 4.07
CA LEU A 31 -3.27 -11.12 2.72
C LEU A 31 -1.80 -11.50 2.64
N THR A 32 -1.45 -12.03 1.48
CA THR A 32 -0.07 -12.24 1.04
C THR A 32 0.33 -11.09 0.12
N TRP A 33 1.45 -10.45 0.40
CA TRP A 33 1.92 -9.25 -0.30
C TRP A 33 3.08 -9.52 -1.23
N ARG A 34 3.06 -8.85 -2.38
CA ARG A 34 4.20 -8.67 -3.28
C ARG A 34 4.48 -7.20 -3.43
N VAL A 35 5.72 -6.80 -3.19
CA VAL A 35 6.15 -5.41 -3.27
C VAL A 35 7.20 -5.29 -4.37
N GLU A 36 7.03 -4.26 -5.18
CA GLU A 36 7.94 -3.85 -6.25
C GLU A 36 8.22 -2.36 -6.07
N CYS A 37 9.48 -1.96 -6.08
CA CYS A 37 9.94 -0.59 -5.88
C CYS A 37 10.82 -0.20 -7.06
N ASP A 38 10.29 0.63 -7.96
CA ASP A 38 11.06 1.09 -9.14
C ASP A 38 12.17 2.07 -8.73
N GLU A 39 11.93 2.88 -7.70
CA GLU A 39 12.95 3.75 -7.11
C GLU A 39 13.37 3.32 -5.70
N ILE A 40 14.65 2.99 -5.55
CA ILE A 40 15.25 2.59 -4.28
C ILE A 40 15.78 3.83 -3.54
N VAL A 41 14.93 4.41 -2.69
CA VAL A 41 15.29 5.53 -1.81
C VAL A 41 15.77 5.09 -0.42
N ASP A 42 15.56 3.81 -0.06
CA ASP A 42 15.93 3.24 1.23
C ASP A 42 16.29 1.74 1.08
N PRO A 43 17.30 1.22 1.82
CA PRO A 43 17.67 -0.21 1.78
C PRO A 43 16.50 -1.18 2.06
N ARG A 44 15.49 -0.74 2.82
CA ARG A 44 14.30 -1.55 3.12
C ARG A 44 13.44 -1.82 1.89
N CYS A 45 13.50 -0.99 0.84
CA CYS A 45 12.84 -1.30 -0.43
C CYS A 45 13.37 -2.62 -1.00
N VAL A 46 14.70 -2.78 -1.04
CA VAL A 46 15.36 -4.01 -1.50
C VAL A 46 14.98 -5.20 -0.61
N GLU A 47 14.87 -4.98 0.70
CA GLU A 47 14.44 -6.04 1.63
C GLU A 47 12.98 -6.46 1.39
N MET A 48 12.06 -5.51 1.17
CA MET A 48 10.66 -5.81 0.88
C MET A 48 10.49 -6.56 -0.45
N GLU A 49 11.17 -6.13 -1.51
CA GLU A 49 11.17 -6.84 -2.78
C GLU A 49 11.72 -8.26 -2.63
N GLY A 50 12.88 -8.39 -1.99
CA GLY A 50 13.55 -9.67 -1.80
C GLY A 50 12.73 -10.67 -0.98
N GLN A 51 12.10 -10.23 0.11
CA GLN A 51 11.23 -11.10 0.93
C GLN A 51 9.92 -11.46 0.22
N SER A 52 9.46 -10.65 -0.72
CA SER A 52 8.17 -10.85 -1.37
C SER A 52 8.25 -11.50 -2.76
N ALA A 53 9.45 -11.73 -3.31
CA ALA A 53 9.69 -12.25 -4.65
C ALA A 53 9.08 -13.64 -4.93
N ASP A 54 8.98 -14.51 -3.91
CA ASP A 54 8.50 -15.89 -4.06
C ASP A 54 7.01 -16.05 -3.68
N ALA A 55 6.76 -16.68 -2.53
CA ALA A 55 5.43 -16.94 -1.99
C ALA A 55 4.72 -15.66 -1.52
N GLY A 56 5.36 -14.50 -1.64
CA GLY A 56 4.94 -13.26 -1.02
C GLY A 56 5.20 -13.24 0.49
N MET A 57 4.78 -12.15 1.12
CA MET A 57 5.04 -11.85 2.52
C MET A 57 3.74 -11.56 3.25
N ASP A 58 3.59 -12.02 4.49
CA ASP A 58 2.39 -11.69 5.28
C ASP A 58 2.37 -10.22 5.72
N THR A 59 1.18 -9.73 6.05
CA THR A 59 0.96 -8.31 6.42
C THR A 59 1.77 -7.86 7.63
N LEU A 60 2.00 -8.73 8.62
CA LEU A 60 2.77 -8.34 9.82
C LEU A 60 4.25 -8.22 9.49
N THR A 61 4.78 -9.12 8.67
CA THR A 61 6.15 -9.03 8.17
C THR A 61 6.32 -7.78 7.31
N LEU A 62 5.37 -7.46 6.40
CA LEU A 62 5.40 -6.21 5.64
C LEU A 62 5.39 -4.98 6.57
N LEU A 63 4.49 -4.96 7.56
CA LEU A 63 4.41 -3.88 8.55
C LEU A 63 5.72 -3.69 9.32
N SER A 64 6.45 -4.78 9.60
CA SER A 64 7.74 -4.73 10.30
C SER A 64 8.84 -4.04 9.49
N LEU A 65 8.74 -4.08 8.16
CA LEU A 65 9.67 -3.43 7.23
C LEU A 65 9.25 -1.98 6.92
N THR A 66 7.97 -1.67 7.00
CA THR A 66 7.44 -0.31 6.81
C THR A 66 7.53 0.49 8.11
N THR A 67 8.62 1.22 8.34
CA THR A 67 8.66 2.17 9.46
C THR A 67 7.72 3.35 9.25
N PRO A 68 7.27 4.03 10.33
CA PRO A 68 6.37 5.19 10.24
C PRO A 68 6.88 6.41 9.44
N PHE A 69 8.14 6.40 8.98
CA PHE A 69 8.73 7.49 8.20
C PHE A 69 9.29 7.02 6.86
N LEU A 70 9.04 5.76 6.47
CA LEU A 70 9.48 5.26 5.18
C LEU A 70 8.62 5.89 4.08
N GLN A 71 9.26 6.72 3.26
CA GLN A 71 8.69 7.20 2.00
C GLN A 71 9.04 6.23 0.90
N LEU A 72 8.07 5.93 0.05
CA LEU A 72 8.28 5.22 -1.19
C LEU A 72 8.20 6.21 -2.35
N ILE A 73 8.91 5.89 -3.42
CA ILE A 73 8.84 6.59 -4.70
C ILE A 73 8.65 5.50 -5.76
N ASP A 74 7.60 5.64 -6.57
CA ASP A 74 7.27 4.73 -7.68
C ASP A 74 7.31 3.27 -7.24
N ALA A 75 6.35 2.89 -6.39
CA ALA A 75 6.30 1.56 -5.79
C ALA A 75 4.89 0.98 -5.83
N GLU A 76 4.79 -0.35 -5.89
CA GLU A 76 3.52 -1.05 -5.90
C GLU A 76 3.52 -2.19 -4.88
N ALA A 77 2.52 -2.18 -3.98
CA ALA A 77 2.24 -3.27 -3.05
C ALA A 77 0.93 -3.97 -3.46
N ARG A 78 1.05 -5.22 -3.90
CA ARG A 78 -0.05 -6.08 -4.36
C ARG A 78 -0.44 -7.06 -3.26
N GLY A 79 -1.68 -7.00 -2.78
CA GLY A 79 -2.21 -7.90 -1.76
C GLY A 79 -3.09 -9.00 -2.37
N PHE A 80 -2.83 -10.25 -2.00
CA PHE A 80 -3.48 -11.44 -2.54
C PHE A 80 -4.21 -12.23 -1.44
N ALA A 81 -5.41 -12.73 -1.78
CA ALA A 81 -6.13 -13.75 -1.01
C ALA A 81 -6.02 -15.09 -1.74
N GLY A 82 -5.09 -15.95 -1.32
CA GLY A 82 -4.64 -17.07 -2.13
C GLY A 82 -4.00 -16.57 -3.43
N ASP A 83 -4.43 -17.07 -4.59
CA ASP A 83 -3.94 -16.61 -5.90
C ASP A 83 -4.69 -15.38 -6.45
N SER A 84 -5.71 -14.89 -5.73
CA SER A 84 -6.54 -13.78 -6.20
C SER A 84 -5.97 -12.45 -5.76
N LEU A 85 -5.64 -11.56 -6.71
CA LEU A 85 -5.29 -10.18 -6.43
C LEU A 85 -6.54 -9.41 -5.97
N VAL A 86 -6.53 -8.92 -4.73
CA VAL A 86 -7.70 -8.28 -4.10
C VAL A 86 -7.49 -6.81 -3.74
N VAL A 87 -6.23 -6.37 -3.64
CA VAL A 87 -5.87 -4.97 -3.41
C VAL A 87 -4.53 -4.63 -4.06
N VAL A 88 -4.40 -3.41 -4.56
CA VAL A 88 -3.15 -2.84 -5.06
C VAL A 88 -3.02 -1.45 -4.45
N LEU A 89 -1.86 -1.16 -3.86
CA LEU A 89 -1.47 0.13 -3.33
C LEU A 89 -0.29 0.63 -4.19
N THR A 90 -0.52 1.65 -5.00
CA THR A 90 0.50 2.19 -5.90
C THR A 90 0.89 3.59 -5.43
N GLU A 91 2.17 3.78 -5.15
CA GLU A 91 2.80 5.06 -4.88
C GLU A 91 3.27 5.66 -6.21
N VAL A 92 3.00 6.94 -6.44
CA VAL A 92 3.36 7.65 -7.68
C VAL A 92 4.16 8.92 -7.36
N ASP A 93 5.45 8.91 -7.71
CA ASP A 93 6.38 10.04 -7.62
C ASP A 93 6.35 10.79 -6.27
N SER A 94 6.22 10.05 -5.16
CA SER A 94 6.06 10.61 -3.80
C SER A 94 4.84 11.53 -3.60
N SER A 95 3.92 11.58 -4.57
CA SER A 95 2.92 12.64 -4.68
C SER A 95 1.50 12.14 -4.43
N TRP A 96 1.21 10.91 -4.81
CA TRP A 96 -0.14 10.34 -4.76
C TRP A 96 -0.10 8.86 -4.39
N TRP A 97 -1.18 8.41 -3.76
CA TRP A 97 -1.50 7.00 -3.64
C TRP A 97 -2.70 6.67 -4.50
N ASP A 98 -2.53 5.66 -5.35
CA ASP A 98 -3.58 5.01 -6.10
C ASP A 98 -3.90 3.68 -5.42
N VAL A 99 -5.10 3.57 -4.85
CA VAL A 99 -5.54 2.34 -4.18
C VAL A 99 -6.67 1.69 -4.97
N ARG A 100 -6.45 0.47 -5.43
CA ARG A 100 -7.47 -0.35 -6.09
C ARG A 100 -7.82 -1.54 -5.22
N ALA A 101 -9.11 -1.81 -5.03
CA ALA A 101 -9.58 -2.94 -4.24
C ALA A 101 -10.80 -3.61 -4.86
N VAL A 102 -10.99 -4.90 -4.55
CA VAL A 102 -12.23 -5.63 -4.88
C VAL A 102 -13.38 -5.31 -3.91
N ASP A 103 -13.06 -4.96 -2.66
CA ASP A 103 -14.03 -4.65 -1.62
C ASP A 103 -14.25 -3.13 -1.51
N GLU A 104 -15.46 -2.67 -1.82
CA GLU A 104 -15.84 -1.24 -1.76
C GLU A 104 -15.74 -0.67 -0.34
N ARG A 105 -15.79 -1.50 0.71
CA ARG A 105 -15.62 -1.04 2.09
C ARG A 105 -14.23 -0.49 2.34
N VAL A 106 -13.21 -1.08 1.71
CA VAL A 106 -11.83 -0.56 1.77
C VAL A 106 -11.77 0.82 1.15
N LEU A 107 -12.32 1.00 -0.05
CA LEU A 107 -12.32 2.29 -0.74
C LEU A 107 -13.13 3.34 0.03
N SER A 108 -14.25 2.95 0.64
CA SER A 108 -15.08 3.83 1.46
C SER A 108 -14.35 4.31 2.73
N GLU A 109 -13.60 3.43 3.39
CA GLU A 109 -12.75 3.79 4.53
C GLU A 109 -11.67 4.81 4.13
N LEU A 110 -11.01 4.60 2.97
CA LEU A 110 -10.00 5.52 2.47
C LEU A 110 -10.59 6.89 2.11
N ARG A 111 -11.75 6.94 1.45
CA ARG A 111 -12.46 8.21 1.17
C ARG A 111 -12.85 8.95 2.45
N HIS A 112 -13.21 8.22 3.50
CA HIS A 112 -13.53 8.81 4.78
C HIS A 112 -12.29 9.38 5.47
N HIS A 113 -11.15 8.69 5.37
CA HIS A 113 -9.94 9.06 6.08
C HIS A 113 -9.08 10.11 5.38
N TYR A 114 -9.08 10.14 4.04
CA TYR A 114 -8.26 11.05 3.24
C TYR A 114 -9.15 12.06 2.50
N PRO A 115 -9.29 13.29 3.03
CA PRO A 115 -9.99 14.36 2.36
C PRO A 115 -9.33 14.65 1.00
N GLY A 116 -10.12 14.69 -0.06
CA GLY A 116 -9.61 14.87 -1.43
C GLY A 116 -9.35 13.55 -2.18
N ALA A 117 -9.78 12.42 -1.63
CA ALA A 117 -9.83 11.18 -2.40
C ALA A 117 -10.84 11.27 -3.55
N GLU A 118 -10.41 10.89 -4.75
CA GLU A 118 -11.20 10.87 -5.98
C GLU A 118 -11.27 9.45 -6.55
N ASP A 119 -12.34 9.12 -7.27
CA ASP A 119 -12.49 7.79 -7.90
C ASP A 119 -11.59 7.67 -9.14
N LEU A 120 -10.99 6.48 -9.32
CA LEU A 120 -10.17 6.09 -10.47
C LEU A 120 -10.94 5.27 -11.52
#